data_AF-A0A2V3IT21-F1
#
_entry.id   AF-A0A2V3IT21-F1
#
_cell.length_a   1.000
_cell.length_b   1.000
_cell.length_c   1.000
_cell.angle_alpha   90.00
_cell.angle_beta   90.00
_cell.angle_gamma   90.00
#
_symmetry.space_group_name_H-M   'P 1'
#
loop_
_entity.id
_entity.type
_entity.pdbx_description
1 polymer ?
#
loop_
_entity_poly.entity_id
_entity_poly.type
_entity_poly.pdbx_seq_one_letter_code
_entity_poly.pdbx_strand_id
1 'polypeptide(L)'
;MAFISPAIWRRQASRAETIRSLCKRQPSATAMQPVSTQHRSNTSPTTVSLVSLGCPKNVTDAEVMLSDMAKHNIKIQASDAENPADVVVVNTCGFVEDAKRESIDAILQAAEGKERGTKGVIITGCLAQRYADLLAEELPEVDAVVGFEHYHELPQRVRALAANEKQESLEKVKVGITDVPFRPEHERFRLGPKHSVYVRLAEGCSHSCTFCAIPGQFRGKFRSKDWDSLTKEIDTLVEAGAKELVFIAEDTNQFGMDFPPQETRRLSDLLHHVASNNTNAKWLRLLYCYPSYFTNELIEAIAQLDVVCKYIDMPLQHISDRILKRMNRPGRKHTEELLSRLRQEIPDLALRTTFIVGFPGETEEDHRELVDFIKTNRFNHAGFFVYSEEEGTPAATYDDQVPLEIREYRRDELVSIQQRIQEEIASERVGQVLHVLVDRIENGHSIGRCRFDAPEIDGCVHILQQIEPGTILKVRILGTSSFDLYGEPVE
;
A
#
# COMPACT_ATOMS: atom_id res chain seq x y z
N MET A 1 -2.03 5.27 -6.20
CA MET A 1 -2.88 6.39 -6.67
C MET A 1 -2.69 7.62 -5.77
N ALA A 2 -1.73 8.49 -6.10
CA ALA A 2 -1.62 9.81 -5.47
C ALA A 2 -2.53 10.78 -6.24
N PHE A 3 -3.56 11.34 -5.59
CA PHE A 3 -4.23 12.50 -6.15
C PHE A 3 -3.33 13.73 -5.94
N ILE A 4 -2.27 13.84 -6.74
CA ILE A 4 -1.57 15.05 -7.20
C ILE A 4 -0.70 14.62 -8.40
N SER A 5 -0.91 15.23 -9.56
CA SER A 5 -0.15 14.99 -10.80
C SER A 5 1.27 15.58 -10.69
N PRO A 6 2.35 14.88 -11.10
CA PRO A 6 3.74 15.38 -11.03
C PRO A 6 4.11 16.52 -12.01
N ALA A 7 3.17 17.13 -12.71
CA ALA A 7 3.46 17.91 -13.92
C ALA A 7 3.83 19.41 -13.74
N ILE A 8 4.18 19.89 -12.53
CA ILE A 8 4.59 21.31 -12.31
C ILE A 8 5.99 21.40 -11.70
N TRP A 9 6.94 20.61 -12.21
CA TRP A 9 8.35 20.68 -11.83
C TRP A 9 9.21 21.01 -13.05
N ARG A 10 9.26 22.30 -13.39
CA ARG A 10 10.35 22.95 -14.15
C ARG A 10 10.09 24.45 -14.21
N ARG A 11 10.44 25.18 -13.14
CA ARG A 11 11.02 26.54 -13.17
C ARG A 11 11.06 27.13 -11.77
N GLN A 12 12.29 27.41 -11.33
CA GLN A 12 12.75 28.48 -10.44
C GLN A 12 13.56 28.00 -9.24
N ALA A 13 14.76 27.51 -9.55
CA ALA A 13 15.91 27.84 -8.73
C ALA A 13 16.23 29.35 -8.88
N SER A 14 16.71 29.97 -7.81
CA SER A 14 17.16 31.37 -7.70
C SER A 14 16.06 32.44 -7.58
N ARG A 15 15.70 32.80 -6.35
CA ARG A 15 15.82 34.17 -5.81
C ARG A 15 15.36 34.24 -4.34
N ALA A 16 16.26 33.87 -3.45
CA ALA A 16 16.37 34.59 -2.18
C ALA A 16 17.12 35.90 -2.47
N GLU A 17 16.57 37.01 -1.99
CA GLU A 17 17.13 38.37 -1.87
C GLU A 17 16.37 39.48 -2.64
N THR A 18 15.86 40.42 -1.83
CA THR A 18 15.48 41.81 -2.16
C THR A 18 14.08 42.01 -2.76
N ILE A 19 13.14 42.54 -1.96
CA ILE A 19 12.71 43.95 -1.98
C ILE A 19 11.57 44.16 -0.96
N ARG A 20 11.87 44.99 0.05
CA ARG A 20 10.89 45.67 0.89
C ARG A 20 10.32 46.88 0.12
N SER A 21 9.03 47.13 0.35
CA SER A 21 8.38 48.45 0.51
C SER A 21 7.34 48.86 -0.54
N LEU A 22 6.28 49.50 0.02
CA LEU A 22 5.26 50.38 -0.57
C LEU A 22 4.05 49.66 -1.18
N CYS A 23 2.78 49.95 -0.83
CA CYS A 23 2.19 51.23 -0.44
C CYS A 23 0.92 51.08 0.42
N LYS A 24 0.73 52.05 1.33
CA LYS A 24 -0.48 52.35 2.10
C LYS A 24 -1.58 52.89 1.18
N ARG A 25 -2.85 52.55 1.44
CA ARG A 25 -4.01 53.46 1.32
C ARG A 25 -5.28 52.86 1.93
N GLN A 26 -5.86 53.59 2.87
CA GLN A 26 -7.26 53.61 3.32
C GLN A 26 -7.58 55.10 3.57
N PRO A 27 -8.84 55.54 3.80
CA PRO A 27 -10.14 54.88 3.63
C PRO A 27 -11.17 55.78 2.90
N SER A 28 -12.39 55.28 2.66
CA SER A 28 -13.57 56.15 2.66
C SER A 28 -14.82 55.38 3.10
N ALA A 29 -15.46 55.86 4.15
CA ALA A 29 -16.69 55.36 4.73
C ALA A 29 -17.92 55.96 4.03
N THR A 30 -19.03 55.20 3.91
CA THR A 30 -20.37 55.79 4.09
C THR A 30 -21.44 54.74 4.46
N ALA A 31 -22.18 55.06 5.53
CA ALA A 31 -23.57 54.75 5.89
C ALA A 31 -24.08 53.30 6.08
N MET A 32 -24.35 52.96 7.35
CA MET A 32 -25.34 51.96 7.79
C MET A 32 -26.76 52.57 7.82
N GLN A 33 -27.78 51.76 7.53
CA GLN A 33 -29.12 51.77 8.16
C GLN A 33 -29.83 50.40 7.91
N PRO A 34 -30.84 50.02 8.73
CA PRO A 34 -30.85 48.71 9.40
C PRO A 34 -31.93 47.71 8.94
N VAL A 35 -31.89 46.52 9.57
CA VAL A 35 -32.95 45.48 9.72
C VAL A 35 -32.98 44.35 8.67
N SER A 36 -32.50 43.17 9.04
CA SER A 36 -33.37 42.10 9.58
C SER A 36 -32.53 40.89 9.99
N THR A 37 -32.72 40.46 11.23
CA THR A 37 -32.11 39.25 11.80
C THR A 37 -32.75 38.01 11.18
N GLN A 38 -32.09 37.44 10.19
CA GLN A 38 -32.16 36.01 9.93
C GLN A 38 -30.82 35.42 10.34
N HIS A 39 -30.79 34.70 11.46
CA HIS A 39 -29.74 33.71 11.70
C HIS A 39 -29.87 32.63 10.64
N ARG A 40 -29.29 32.87 9.46
CA ARG A 40 -28.85 31.81 8.58
C ARG A 40 -27.58 31.27 9.23
N SER A 41 -27.66 30.09 9.82
CA SER A 41 -26.49 29.27 10.13
C SER A 41 -25.84 28.88 8.81
N ASN A 42 -25.08 29.80 8.24
CA ASN A 42 -24.31 29.61 7.03
C ASN A 42 -22.98 28.96 7.43
N THR A 43 -23.04 27.79 8.06
CA THR A 43 -21.83 27.02 8.35
C THR A 43 -21.60 26.12 7.14
N SER A 44 -20.68 26.54 6.28
CA SER A 44 -20.10 25.66 5.27
C SER A 44 -19.70 24.33 5.93
N PRO A 45 -19.99 23.18 5.29
CA PRO A 45 -19.71 21.87 5.90
C PRO A 45 -18.21 21.74 6.16
N THR A 46 -17.83 21.18 7.31
CA THR A 46 -16.43 20.88 7.62
C THR A 46 -15.84 20.01 6.53
N THR A 47 -14.68 20.41 6.02
CA THR A 47 -13.97 19.71 4.95
C THR A 47 -12.75 18.97 5.48
N VAL A 48 -12.49 17.79 4.93
CA VAL A 48 -11.29 17.00 5.25
C VAL A 48 -10.63 16.52 3.97
N SER A 49 -9.30 16.54 3.94
CA SER A 49 -8.50 15.86 2.95
C SER A 49 -7.68 14.77 3.61
N LEU A 50 -7.40 13.69 2.88
CA LEU A 50 -6.57 12.59 3.36
C LEU A 50 -5.48 12.30 2.34
N VAL A 51 -4.24 12.31 2.81
CA VAL A 51 -3.07 11.84 2.07
C VAL A 51 -2.75 10.44 2.59
N SER A 52 -2.85 9.42 1.72
CA SER A 52 -2.54 8.03 2.09
C SER A 52 -1.22 7.61 1.48
N LEU A 53 -0.28 7.18 2.33
CA LEU A 53 1.06 6.76 1.94
C LEU A 53 1.34 5.32 2.34
N GLY A 54 2.42 4.76 1.82
CA GLY A 54 2.90 3.43 2.20
C GLY A 54 2.22 2.32 1.41
N CYS A 55 1.55 1.40 2.12
CA CYS A 55 1.18 0.10 1.56
C CYS A 55 -0.34 -0.09 1.41
N PRO A 56 -0.78 -1.13 0.67
CA PRO A 56 -2.21 -1.44 0.49
C PRO A 56 -3.02 -1.56 1.79
N LYS A 57 -2.40 -2.02 2.89
CA LYS A 57 -3.05 -2.09 4.20
C LYS A 57 -3.39 -0.70 4.74
N ASN A 58 -2.51 0.27 4.50
CA ASN A 58 -2.74 1.67 4.87
C ASN A 58 -3.84 2.31 4.01
N VAL A 59 -3.97 1.90 2.74
CA VAL A 59 -5.10 2.30 1.89
C VAL A 59 -6.42 1.79 2.46
N THR A 60 -6.49 0.52 2.88
CA THR A 60 -7.69 -0.01 3.54
C THR A 60 -8.05 0.79 4.80
N ASP A 61 -7.06 1.11 5.65
CA ASP A 61 -7.27 1.96 6.83
C ASP A 61 -7.82 3.34 6.43
N ALA A 62 -7.29 3.96 5.38
CA ALA A 62 -7.75 5.25 4.87
C ALA A 62 -9.19 5.22 4.35
N GLU A 63 -9.58 4.18 3.62
CA GLU A 63 -10.96 4.03 3.12
C GLU A 63 -11.97 3.87 4.26
N VAL A 64 -11.60 3.22 5.36
CA VAL A 64 -12.43 3.14 6.58
C VAL A 64 -12.50 4.49 7.28
N MET A 65 -11.35 5.15 7.50
CA MET A 65 -11.30 6.49 8.11
C MET A 65 -12.20 7.49 7.37
N LEU A 66 -12.14 7.50 6.03
CA LEU A 66 -12.98 8.36 5.21
C LEU A 66 -14.46 7.98 5.28
N SER A 67 -14.79 6.69 5.36
CA SER A 67 -16.17 6.26 5.60
C SER A 67 -16.73 6.82 6.90
N ASP A 68 -15.94 6.82 7.98
CA ASP A 68 -16.35 7.42 9.25
C ASP A 68 -16.59 8.92 9.13
N MET A 69 -15.71 9.63 8.42
CA MET A 69 -15.85 11.06 8.15
C MET A 69 -17.18 11.35 7.42
N ALA A 70 -17.47 10.58 6.38
CA ALA A 70 -18.70 10.72 5.60
C ALA A 70 -19.95 10.47 6.46
N LYS A 71 -19.95 9.42 7.29
CA LYS A 71 -21.05 9.12 8.23
C LYS A 71 -21.29 10.24 9.24
N HIS A 72 -20.24 10.96 9.60
CA HIS A 72 -20.31 12.13 10.46
C HIS A 72 -20.54 13.43 9.68
N ASN A 73 -21.02 13.41 8.44
CA ASN A 73 -21.31 14.59 7.61
C ASN A 73 -20.11 15.54 7.42
N ILE A 74 -18.89 15.00 7.42
CA ILE A 74 -17.67 15.73 7.08
C ILE A 74 -17.43 15.54 5.58
N LYS A 75 -17.28 16.66 4.86
CA LYS A 75 -17.11 16.64 3.40
C LYS A 75 -15.67 16.26 3.04
N ILE A 76 -15.50 15.16 2.34
CA ILE A 76 -14.21 14.72 1.82
C ILE A 76 -13.89 15.52 0.55
N GLN A 77 -12.70 16.10 0.46
CA GLN A 77 -12.22 16.78 -0.75
C GLN A 77 -10.71 16.65 -0.92
N ALA A 78 -10.24 16.83 -2.16
CA ALA A 78 -8.83 17.13 -2.39
C ALA A 78 -8.50 18.51 -1.77
N SER A 79 -7.29 18.64 -1.25
CA SER A 79 -6.75 19.89 -0.75
C SER A 79 -5.67 20.37 -1.69
N ASP A 80 -5.81 21.58 -2.21
CA ASP A 80 -4.81 22.23 -3.05
C ASP A 80 -4.64 23.71 -2.67
N ALA A 81 -3.78 24.43 -3.40
CA ALA A 81 -3.46 25.82 -3.08
C ALA A 81 -4.66 26.78 -3.25
N GLU A 82 -5.61 26.46 -4.12
CA GLU A 82 -6.78 27.30 -4.42
C GLU A 82 -7.98 26.92 -3.54
N ASN A 83 -8.07 25.64 -3.15
CA ASN A 83 -9.14 25.07 -2.35
C ASN A 83 -8.58 24.19 -1.22
N PRO A 84 -7.99 24.80 -0.17
CA PRO A 84 -7.49 24.05 0.98
C PRO A 84 -8.63 23.46 1.79
N ALA A 85 -8.47 22.23 2.27
CA ALA A 85 -9.39 21.62 3.23
C ALA A 85 -9.20 22.23 4.63
N ASP A 86 -10.27 22.22 5.45
CA ASP A 86 -10.20 22.68 6.84
C ASP A 86 -9.19 21.85 7.65
N VAL A 87 -9.17 20.53 7.43
CA VAL A 87 -8.21 19.62 8.09
C VAL A 87 -7.61 18.66 7.08
N VAL A 88 -6.30 18.43 7.19
CA VAL A 88 -5.59 17.41 6.41
C VAL A 88 -5.17 16.28 7.34
N VAL A 89 -5.56 15.05 6.99
CA VAL A 89 -5.09 13.82 7.65
C VAL A 89 -3.99 13.20 6.80
N VAL A 90 -2.81 13.02 7.36
CA VAL A 90 -1.69 12.34 6.69
C VAL A 90 -1.55 10.94 7.28
N ASN A 91 -1.95 9.94 6.49
CA ASN A 91 -1.85 8.53 6.86
C ASN A 91 -0.50 7.97 6.43
N THR A 92 0.41 7.87 7.39
CA THR A 92 1.86 7.68 7.17
C THR A 92 2.31 6.23 7.11
N CYS A 93 3.45 6.01 6.46
CA CYS A 93 4.21 4.78 6.55
C CYS A 93 5.36 4.93 7.55
N GLY A 94 5.61 3.89 8.34
CA GLY A 94 6.70 3.84 9.32
C GLY A 94 7.72 2.74 9.04
N PHE A 95 7.66 2.16 7.84
CA PHE A 95 8.38 0.95 7.45
C PHE A 95 9.36 1.27 6.32
N VAL A 96 10.66 1.09 6.57
CA VAL A 96 11.80 1.51 5.71
C VAL A 96 12.03 3.02 5.70
N GLU A 97 13.30 3.42 5.71
CA GLU A 97 13.75 4.82 5.78
C GLU A 97 13.14 5.73 4.70
N ASP A 98 13.13 5.29 3.43
CA ASP A 98 12.59 6.11 2.33
C ASP A 98 11.11 6.44 2.51
N ALA A 99 10.30 5.48 2.99
CA ALA A 99 8.88 5.71 3.23
C ALA A 99 8.62 6.58 4.46
N LYS A 100 9.52 6.57 5.45
CA LYS A 100 9.49 7.52 6.58
C LYS A 100 9.74 8.94 6.07
N ARG A 101 10.76 9.13 5.22
CA ARG A 101 11.08 10.44 4.61
C ARG A 101 9.91 10.98 3.78
N GLU A 102 9.36 10.16 2.89
CA GLU A 102 8.16 10.52 2.11
C GLU A 102 6.99 10.94 3.02
N SER A 103 6.81 10.24 4.14
CA SER A 103 5.77 10.58 5.13
C SER A 103 6.02 11.93 5.80
N ILE A 104 7.27 12.23 6.19
CA ILE A 104 7.63 13.53 6.77
C ILE A 104 7.43 14.66 5.75
N ASP A 105 7.89 14.48 4.51
CA ASP A 105 7.73 15.48 3.46
C ASP A 105 6.25 15.82 3.21
N ALA A 106 5.38 14.80 3.18
CA ALA A 106 3.94 15.00 3.04
C ALA A 106 3.30 15.71 4.24
N ILE A 107 3.78 15.48 5.46
CA ILE A 107 3.34 16.19 6.66
C ILE A 107 3.69 17.68 6.54
N LEU A 108 4.94 17.99 6.19
CA LEU A 108 5.41 19.37 6.04
C LEU A 108 4.61 20.08 4.94
N GLN A 109 4.36 19.42 3.81
CA GLN A 109 3.53 19.96 2.74
C GLN A 109 2.08 20.22 3.20
N ALA A 110 1.49 19.33 4.00
CA ALA A 110 0.16 19.55 4.57
C ALA A 110 0.15 20.75 5.54
N ALA A 111 1.22 20.93 6.31
CA ALA A 111 1.38 22.06 7.22
C ALA A 111 1.54 23.40 6.51
N GLU A 112 2.23 23.46 5.35
CA GLU A 112 2.25 24.66 4.50
C GLU A 112 0.85 25.12 4.09
N GLY A 113 -0.11 24.19 3.99
CA GLY A 113 -1.52 24.48 3.75
C GLY A 113 -2.15 25.40 4.79
N LYS A 114 -1.59 25.49 6.00
CA LYS A 114 -2.07 26.39 7.06
C LYS A 114 -1.96 27.86 6.69
N GLU A 115 -0.96 28.23 5.89
CA GLU A 115 -0.82 29.60 5.37
C GLU A 115 -1.96 29.97 4.39
N ARG A 116 -2.64 28.96 3.83
CA ARG A 116 -3.66 29.10 2.80
C ARG A 116 -5.08 28.89 3.32
N GLY A 117 -5.25 28.44 4.57
CA GLY A 117 -6.55 28.31 5.22
C GLY A 117 -6.83 26.95 5.85
N THR A 118 -5.91 25.98 5.74
CA THR A 118 -6.01 24.75 6.53
C THR A 118 -5.88 25.07 8.03
N LYS A 119 -6.79 24.55 8.83
CA LYS A 119 -6.88 24.81 10.27
C LYS A 119 -6.20 23.73 11.09
N GLY A 120 -6.11 22.51 10.57
CA GLY A 120 -5.53 21.38 11.28
C GLY A 120 -4.77 20.39 10.40
N VAL A 121 -3.69 19.82 10.93
CA VAL A 121 -2.97 18.67 10.38
C VAL A 121 -2.96 17.56 11.43
N ILE A 122 -3.48 16.39 11.04
CA ILE A 122 -3.50 15.18 11.88
C ILE A 122 -2.61 14.12 11.23
N ILE A 123 -1.68 13.55 12.00
CA ILE A 123 -0.88 12.40 11.56
C ILE A 123 -1.55 11.12 12.06
N THR A 124 -1.73 10.15 11.16
CA THR A 124 -2.13 8.77 11.46
C THR A 124 -1.15 7.79 10.82
N GLY A 125 -1.37 6.48 10.99
CA GLY A 125 -0.60 5.44 10.31
C GLY A 125 0.53 4.85 11.14
N CYS A 126 1.38 4.06 10.47
CA CYS A 126 2.45 3.31 11.14
C CYS A 126 3.50 4.22 11.79
N LEU A 127 3.82 5.37 11.19
CA LEU A 127 4.78 6.32 11.78
C LEU A 127 4.21 6.94 13.06
N ALA A 128 2.92 7.33 13.02
CA ALA A 128 2.20 7.86 14.19
C ALA A 128 2.18 6.86 15.34
N GLN A 129 1.92 5.57 15.04
CA GLN A 129 1.90 4.52 16.06
C GLN A 129 3.27 4.27 16.70
N ARG A 130 4.36 4.39 15.91
CA ARG A 130 5.72 4.01 16.34
C ARG A 130 6.51 5.16 16.97
N TYR A 131 6.35 6.37 16.46
CA TYR A 131 7.18 7.54 16.81
C TYR A 131 6.34 8.71 17.30
N ALA A 132 5.27 8.43 18.04
CA ALA A 132 4.24 9.41 18.38
C ALA A 132 4.79 10.65 19.10
N ASP A 133 5.56 10.41 20.16
CA ASP A 133 6.13 11.47 21.00
C ASP A 133 7.17 12.28 20.21
N LEU A 134 8.06 11.60 19.48
CA LEU A 134 9.07 12.24 18.63
C LEU A 134 8.43 13.11 17.55
N LEU A 135 7.39 12.61 16.87
CA LEU A 135 6.65 13.40 15.87
C LEU A 135 5.98 14.62 16.49
N ALA A 136 5.43 14.49 17.69
CA ALA A 136 4.77 15.61 18.36
C ALA A 136 5.75 16.67 18.88
N GLU A 137 6.98 16.26 19.23
CA GLU A 137 8.08 17.14 19.65
C GLU A 137 8.73 17.85 18.46
N GLU A 138 9.13 17.10 17.43
CA GLU A 138 9.89 17.61 16.29
C GLU A 138 9.03 18.34 15.23
N LEU A 139 7.72 18.07 15.19
CA LEU A 139 6.78 18.70 14.25
C LEU A 139 5.73 19.53 15.02
N PRO A 140 6.08 20.74 15.51
CA PRO A 140 5.16 21.59 16.26
C PRO A 140 3.94 22.04 15.44
N GLU A 141 4.05 22.07 14.11
CA GLU A 141 2.97 22.38 13.17
C GLU A 141 1.86 21.33 13.09
N VAL A 142 2.06 20.14 13.63
CA VAL A 142 1.06 19.07 13.70
C VAL A 142 0.13 19.32 14.87
N ASP A 143 -1.19 19.20 14.67
CA ASP A 143 -2.18 19.45 15.73
C ASP A 143 -2.58 18.19 16.49
N ALA A 144 -2.47 17.01 15.86
CA ALA A 144 -2.68 15.74 16.53
C ALA A 144 -1.89 14.59 15.88
N VAL A 145 -1.43 13.65 16.71
CA VAL A 145 -0.84 12.36 16.33
C VAL A 145 -1.73 11.26 16.88
N VAL A 146 -2.31 10.44 16.01
CA VAL A 146 -3.37 9.49 16.35
C VAL A 146 -2.99 8.08 15.90
N GLY A 147 -2.91 7.16 16.86
CA GLY A 147 -2.63 5.74 16.62
C GLY A 147 -3.87 4.93 16.25
N PHE A 148 -3.66 3.64 15.94
CA PHE A 148 -4.69 2.77 15.35
C PHE A 148 -5.97 2.66 16.18
N GLU A 149 -5.86 2.54 17.52
CA GLU A 149 -7.00 2.40 18.43
C GLU A 149 -7.97 3.58 18.34
N HIS A 150 -7.45 4.78 18.09
CA HIS A 150 -8.18 6.04 18.18
C HIS A 150 -8.68 6.56 16.83
N TYR A 151 -8.59 5.76 15.75
CA TYR A 151 -9.12 6.15 14.45
C TYR A 151 -10.63 6.48 14.46
N HIS A 152 -11.39 5.82 15.34
CA HIS A 152 -12.82 6.10 15.51
C HIS A 152 -13.12 7.51 16.04
N GLU A 153 -12.14 8.18 16.66
CA GLU A 153 -12.26 9.54 17.21
C GLU A 153 -11.92 10.63 16.19
N LEU A 154 -11.35 10.27 15.03
CA LEU A 154 -10.92 11.23 14.02
C LEU A 154 -12.03 12.19 13.57
N PRO A 155 -13.30 11.77 13.36
CA PRO A 155 -14.36 12.71 13.00
C PRO A 155 -14.58 13.83 14.03
N GLN A 156 -14.48 13.49 15.33
CA GLN A 156 -14.62 14.47 16.40
C GLN A 156 -13.44 15.45 16.42
N ARG A 157 -12.21 14.93 16.24
CA ARG A 157 -10.99 15.75 16.18
C ARG A 157 -10.99 16.69 14.99
N VAL A 158 -11.39 16.22 13.81
CA VAL A 158 -11.51 17.04 12.61
C VAL A 158 -12.49 18.19 12.82
N ARG A 159 -13.64 17.94 13.44
CA ARG A 159 -14.63 18.99 13.75
C ARG A 159 -14.08 20.05 14.71
N ALA A 160 -13.44 19.62 15.78
CA ALA A 160 -12.88 20.52 16.78
C ALA A 160 -11.78 21.43 16.19
N LEU A 161 -10.86 20.86 15.39
CA LEU A 161 -9.82 21.61 14.69
C LEU A 161 -10.42 22.57 13.66
N ALA A 162 -11.41 22.11 12.87
CA ALA A 162 -12.08 22.97 11.88
C ALA A 162 -12.87 24.14 12.51
N ALA A 163 -13.28 24.01 13.77
CA ALA A 163 -13.96 25.04 14.54
C ALA A 163 -12.99 25.96 15.31
N ASN A 164 -11.67 25.72 15.23
CA ASN A 164 -10.64 26.38 16.07
C ASN A 164 -10.97 26.30 17.57
N GLU A 165 -11.56 25.18 18.02
CA GLU A 165 -11.78 24.96 19.45
C GLU A 165 -10.42 24.93 20.17
N LYS A 166 -10.36 25.47 21.39
CA LYS A 166 -9.10 25.55 22.15
C LYS A 166 -8.48 24.16 22.28
N GLN A 167 -7.27 24.02 21.74
CA GLN A 167 -6.46 22.79 21.74
C GLN A 167 -6.23 22.21 23.16
N GLU A 168 -6.38 23.04 24.22
CA GLU A 168 -6.27 22.63 25.63
C GLU A 168 -7.23 21.49 26.04
N SER A 169 -8.30 21.22 25.27
CA SER A 169 -9.23 20.11 25.55
C SER A 169 -8.92 18.79 24.80
N LEU A 170 -7.96 18.80 23.87
CA LEU A 170 -7.62 17.63 23.05
C LEU A 170 -6.15 17.27 23.21
N GLU A 171 -5.87 16.08 23.72
CA GLU A 171 -4.52 15.54 23.78
C GLU A 171 -3.91 15.50 22.37
N LYS A 172 -2.73 16.14 22.22
CA LYS A 172 -1.96 16.21 20.98
C LYS A 172 -1.53 14.81 20.52
N VAL A 173 -1.08 13.98 21.44
CA VAL A 173 -0.69 12.58 21.17
C VAL A 173 -1.75 11.67 21.75
N LYS A 174 -2.33 10.81 20.91
CA LYS A 174 -3.22 9.74 21.36
C LYS A 174 -2.93 8.46 20.62
N VAL A 175 -2.06 7.66 21.22
CA VAL A 175 -1.63 6.37 20.70
C VAL A 175 -1.98 5.30 21.71
N GLY A 176 -2.66 4.27 21.20
CA GLY A 176 -3.20 3.18 21.99
C GLY A 176 -2.47 1.87 21.71
N ILE A 177 -3.17 0.77 21.99
CA ILE A 177 -2.64 -0.57 21.76
C ILE A 177 -2.51 -0.88 20.26
N THR A 178 -1.63 -1.82 19.93
CA THR A 178 -1.47 -2.35 18.56
C THR A 178 -2.46 -3.48 18.27
N ASP A 179 -3.11 -4.03 19.30
CA ASP A 179 -4.11 -5.10 19.20
C ASP A 179 -5.53 -4.53 19.09
N VAL A 180 -5.75 -3.79 18.00
CA VAL A 180 -7.04 -3.13 17.76
C VAL A 180 -8.00 -4.13 17.11
N PRO A 181 -9.25 -4.25 17.59
CA PRO A 181 -10.26 -5.03 16.91
C PRO A 181 -10.51 -4.53 15.48
N PHE A 182 -10.76 -5.47 14.57
CA PHE A 182 -11.13 -5.12 13.19
C PHE A 182 -12.33 -4.18 13.16
N ARG A 183 -12.18 -3.08 12.44
CA ARG A 183 -13.25 -2.14 12.18
C ARG A 183 -14.15 -2.71 11.06
N PRO A 184 -15.43 -2.32 10.98
CA PRO A 184 -16.30 -2.75 9.87
C PRO A 184 -15.78 -2.27 8.51
N GLU A 185 -15.11 -3.15 7.76
CA GLU A 185 -14.49 -2.86 6.46
C GLU A 185 -15.41 -3.10 5.25
N HIS A 186 -16.66 -3.53 5.48
CA HIS A 186 -17.67 -3.66 4.42
C HIS A 186 -18.26 -2.31 3.98
N GLU A 187 -18.09 -1.25 4.78
CA GLU A 187 -18.55 0.11 4.46
C GLU A 187 -17.34 1.03 4.27
N ARG A 188 -16.73 1.00 3.08
CA ARG A 188 -15.51 1.76 2.74
C ARG A 188 -15.77 2.91 1.76
N PHE A 189 -15.15 4.06 2.02
CA PHE A 189 -15.09 5.13 1.02
C PHE A 189 -13.94 4.82 0.05
N ARG A 190 -14.26 4.37 -1.16
CA ARG A 190 -13.27 3.82 -2.09
C ARG A 190 -12.35 4.90 -2.66
N LEU A 191 -11.04 4.74 -2.44
CA LEU A 191 -9.99 5.63 -2.96
C LEU A 191 -9.43 5.15 -4.30
N GLY A 192 -9.40 3.83 -4.50
CA GLY A 192 -8.90 3.19 -5.72
C GLY A 192 -9.97 3.00 -6.80
N PRO A 193 -9.60 2.38 -7.93
CA PRO A 193 -10.53 2.00 -8.97
C PRO A 193 -11.65 1.08 -8.43
N LYS A 194 -12.86 1.22 -8.97
CA LYS A 194 -14.02 0.41 -8.53
C LYS A 194 -13.85 -1.09 -8.81
N HIS A 195 -13.13 -1.43 -9.87
CA HIS A 195 -13.01 -2.79 -10.37
C HIS A 195 -11.89 -3.61 -9.74
N SER A 196 -10.90 -3.00 -9.07
CA SER A 196 -9.79 -3.71 -8.41
C SER A 196 -9.65 -3.23 -6.98
N VAL A 197 -9.77 -4.14 -6.03
CA VAL A 197 -9.98 -3.79 -4.62
C VAL A 197 -9.11 -4.62 -3.70
N TYR A 198 -8.45 -3.95 -2.76
CA TYR A 198 -7.74 -4.63 -1.68
C TYR A 198 -8.73 -5.13 -0.63
N VAL A 199 -8.54 -6.37 -0.17
CA VAL A 199 -9.29 -7.00 0.91
C VAL A 199 -8.30 -7.50 1.94
N ARG A 200 -8.33 -6.89 3.13
CA ARG A 200 -7.44 -7.27 4.23
C ARG A 200 -7.96 -8.53 4.91
N LEU A 201 -7.18 -9.60 4.88
CA LEU A 201 -7.55 -10.89 5.48
C LEU A 201 -7.15 -10.99 6.95
N ALA A 202 -6.04 -10.38 7.31
CA ALA A 202 -5.45 -10.45 8.65
C ALA A 202 -4.64 -9.18 8.92
N GLU A 203 -4.29 -8.99 10.19
CA GLU A 203 -3.38 -7.94 10.67
C GLU A 203 -2.30 -8.52 11.56
N GLY A 204 -1.15 -7.85 11.57
CA GLY A 204 -0.03 -8.21 12.43
C GLY A 204 0.70 -9.45 11.93
N CYS A 205 1.77 -9.83 12.62
CA CYS A 205 2.62 -10.92 12.19
C CYS A 205 3.20 -11.65 13.40
N SER A 206 3.38 -12.98 13.30
CA SER A 206 3.93 -13.81 14.36
C SER A 206 5.35 -14.33 14.04
N HIS A 207 5.92 -13.94 12.91
CA HIS A 207 7.30 -14.27 12.54
C HIS A 207 8.29 -13.44 13.34
N SER A 208 9.42 -14.04 13.73
CA SER A 208 10.49 -13.37 14.46
C SER A 208 11.66 -13.00 13.53
N CYS A 209 11.37 -12.49 12.33
CA CYS A 209 12.37 -12.03 11.37
C CYS A 209 13.25 -10.94 12.00
N THR A 210 14.57 -11.12 11.97
CA THR A 210 15.49 -10.25 12.73
C THR A 210 15.61 -8.83 12.18
N PHE A 211 15.15 -8.58 10.95
CA PHE A 211 15.11 -7.26 10.30
C PHE A 211 13.74 -6.56 10.42
N CYS A 212 12.70 -7.23 10.90
CA CYS A 212 11.33 -6.73 10.82
C CYS A 212 10.85 -6.18 12.17
N ALA A 213 10.43 -4.91 12.20
CA ALA A 213 9.88 -4.27 13.40
C ALA A 213 8.39 -4.53 13.64
N ILE A 214 7.65 -5.09 12.67
CA ILE A 214 6.18 -5.22 12.69
C ILE A 214 5.64 -5.93 13.94
N PRO A 215 6.04 -7.19 14.26
CA PRO A 215 5.45 -7.96 15.36
C PRO A 215 5.63 -7.32 16.73
N GLY A 216 6.77 -6.67 16.93
CA GLY A 216 7.21 -6.18 18.24
C GLY A 216 6.92 -4.71 18.50
N GLN A 217 6.68 -3.88 17.47
CA GLN A 217 6.67 -2.42 17.65
C GLN A 217 5.36 -1.72 17.29
N PHE A 218 4.64 -2.10 16.24
CA PHE A 218 3.49 -1.28 15.81
C PHE A 218 2.26 -2.01 15.28
N ARG A 219 2.33 -3.23 14.71
CA ARG A 219 1.12 -3.95 14.23
C ARG A 219 0.69 -5.12 15.12
N GLY A 220 1.51 -5.53 16.08
CA GLY A 220 1.19 -6.61 17.02
C GLY A 220 1.23 -8.00 16.39
N LYS A 221 0.66 -8.97 17.13
CA LYS A 221 0.62 -10.39 16.74
C LYS A 221 -0.35 -10.63 15.58
N PHE A 222 -0.13 -11.73 14.86
CA PHE A 222 -1.01 -12.15 13.78
C PHE A 222 -2.44 -12.41 14.29
N ARG A 223 -3.42 -11.80 13.63
CA ARG A 223 -4.85 -11.98 13.87
C ARG A 223 -5.60 -12.02 12.55
N SER A 224 -6.33 -13.10 12.30
CA SER A 224 -7.23 -13.19 11.15
C SER A 224 -8.51 -12.40 11.39
N LYS A 225 -9.04 -11.80 10.33
CA LYS A 225 -10.40 -11.24 10.36
C LYS A 225 -11.40 -12.37 10.53
N ASP A 226 -12.46 -12.11 11.29
CA ASP A 226 -13.58 -13.05 11.43
C ASP A 226 -14.17 -13.41 10.06
N TRP A 227 -14.52 -14.68 9.89
CA TRP A 227 -14.98 -15.22 8.62
C TRP A 227 -16.24 -14.52 8.11
N ASP A 228 -17.25 -14.37 8.96
CA ASP A 228 -18.56 -13.85 8.54
C ASP A 228 -18.47 -12.36 8.20
N SER A 229 -17.67 -11.61 8.98
CA SER A 229 -17.34 -10.22 8.66
C SER A 229 -16.62 -10.08 7.31
N LEU A 230 -15.64 -10.96 7.05
CA LEU A 230 -14.86 -10.96 5.82
C LEU A 230 -15.69 -11.34 4.59
N THR A 231 -16.52 -12.38 4.65
CA THR A 231 -17.35 -12.77 3.50
C THR A 231 -18.40 -11.70 3.20
N LYS A 232 -19.01 -11.09 4.23
CA LYS A 232 -19.92 -9.96 4.05
C LYS A 232 -19.25 -8.77 3.36
N GLU A 233 -18.00 -8.47 3.73
CA GLU A 233 -17.21 -7.44 3.05
C GLU A 233 -17.00 -7.80 1.58
N ILE A 234 -16.55 -9.02 1.28
CA ILE A 234 -16.33 -9.48 -0.09
C ILE A 234 -17.61 -9.39 -0.92
N ASP A 235 -18.74 -9.86 -0.40
CA ASP A 235 -20.05 -9.80 -1.05
C ASP A 235 -20.40 -8.35 -1.41
N THR A 236 -20.29 -7.44 -0.44
CA THR A 236 -20.60 -6.01 -0.63
C THR A 236 -19.71 -5.38 -1.71
N LEU A 237 -18.43 -5.73 -1.74
CA LEU A 237 -17.47 -5.20 -2.72
C LEU A 237 -17.75 -5.70 -4.13
N VAL A 238 -18.09 -6.99 -4.27
CA VAL A 238 -18.41 -7.59 -5.56
C VAL A 238 -19.75 -7.06 -6.08
N GLU A 239 -20.75 -6.88 -5.21
CA GLU A 239 -22.02 -6.22 -5.53
C GLU A 239 -21.82 -4.77 -5.98
N ALA A 240 -20.83 -4.07 -5.40
CA ALA A 240 -20.44 -2.71 -5.80
C ALA A 240 -19.64 -2.66 -7.12
N GLY A 241 -19.37 -3.80 -7.76
CA GLY A 241 -18.75 -3.88 -9.08
C GLY A 241 -17.29 -4.31 -9.12
N ALA A 242 -16.71 -4.76 -8.00
CA ALA A 242 -15.35 -5.30 -7.98
C ALA A 242 -15.22 -6.53 -8.89
N LYS A 243 -14.17 -6.54 -9.72
CA LYS A 243 -13.80 -7.65 -10.62
C LYS A 243 -12.53 -8.36 -10.16
N GLU A 244 -11.59 -7.64 -9.58
CA GLU A 244 -10.37 -8.17 -8.98
C GLU A 244 -10.41 -7.92 -7.46
N LEU A 245 -10.29 -8.98 -6.67
CA LEU A 245 -10.06 -8.93 -5.23
C LEU A 245 -8.58 -9.25 -4.98
N VAL A 246 -7.88 -8.32 -4.35
CA VAL A 246 -6.47 -8.48 -3.99
C VAL A 246 -6.37 -8.72 -2.50
N PHE A 247 -6.14 -9.98 -2.13
CA PHE A 247 -6.01 -10.40 -0.75
C PHE A 247 -4.65 -10.02 -0.20
N ILE A 248 -4.70 -9.27 0.91
CA ILE A 248 -3.51 -8.72 1.58
C ILE A 248 -3.55 -9.02 3.08
N ALA A 249 -2.37 -9.19 3.65
CA ALA A 249 -2.07 -9.14 5.07
C ALA A 249 -0.57 -8.83 5.22
N GLU A 250 -0.03 -8.89 6.43
CA GLU A 250 1.40 -9.09 6.65
C GLU A 250 1.84 -10.50 6.24
N ASP A 251 0.96 -11.49 6.42
CA ASP A 251 1.12 -12.87 5.99
C ASP A 251 -0.23 -13.46 5.51
N THR A 252 -0.47 -13.45 4.21
CA THR A 252 -1.80 -13.74 3.66
C THR A 252 -2.17 -15.22 3.72
N ASN A 253 -1.22 -16.13 3.49
CA ASN A 253 -1.49 -17.58 3.51
C ASN A 253 -1.50 -18.18 4.92
N GLN A 254 -1.25 -17.37 5.96
CA GLN A 254 -1.51 -17.74 7.34
C GLN A 254 -2.99 -17.57 7.77
N PHE A 255 -3.85 -16.97 6.91
CA PHE A 255 -5.25 -16.71 7.25
C PHE A 255 -6.00 -17.95 7.78
N GLY A 256 -6.64 -17.75 8.93
CA GLY A 256 -7.44 -18.73 9.66
C GLY A 256 -6.64 -19.73 10.49
N MET A 257 -5.29 -19.74 10.44
CA MET A 257 -4.49 -20.66 11.26
C MET A 257 -4.50 -20.32 12.76
N ASP A 258 -4.86 -19.08 13.11
CA ASP A 258 -5.03 -18.59 14.48
C ASP A 258 -6.47 -18.73 15.00
N PHE A 259 -7.39 -19.24 14.18
CA PHE A 259 -8.77 -19.48 14.63
C PHE A 259 -8.83 -20.57 15.72
N PRO A 260 -9.88 -20.54 16.57
CA PRO A 260 -10.12 -21.59 17.55
C PRO A 260 -10.21 -22.99 16.92
N PRO A 261 -9.90 -24.09 17.65
CA PRO A 261 -9.85 -25.44 17.08
C PRO A 261 -11.11 -25.94 16.37
N GLN A 262 -12.28 -25.45 16.76
CA GLN A 262 -13.57 -25.75 16.14
C GLN A 262 -13.76 -25.09 14.77
N GLU A 263 -12.94 -24.08 14.46
CA GLU A 263 -12.99 -23.32 13.23
C GLU A 263 -11.84 -23.75 12.31
N THR A 264 -12.19 -24.56 11.31
CA THR A 264 -11.22 -25.18 10.40
C THR A 264 -11.04 -24.43 9.10
N ARG A 265 -11.82 -23.38 8.84
CA ARG A 265 -11.74 -22.62 7.58
C ARG A 265 -10.38 -21.91 7.45
N ARG A 266 -9.79 -21.99 6.27
CA ARG A 266 -8.48 -21.42 5.90
C ARG A 266 -8.59 -20.63 4.59
N LEU A 267 -7.46 -20.10 4.13
CA LEU A 267 -7.40 -19.36 2.87
C LEU A 267 -7.96 -20.17 1.68
N SER A 268 -7.67 -21.47 1.58
CA SER A 268 -8.21 -22.33 0.51
C SER A 268 -9.75 -22.33 0.50
N ASP A 269 -10.37 -22.44 1.68
CA ASP A 269 -11.83 -22.39 1.81
C ASP A 269 -12.38 -21.04 1.37
N LEU A 270 -11.67 -19.94 1.65
CA LEU A 270 -12.08 -18.61 1.25
C LEU A 270 -12.05 -18.48 -0.27
N LEU A 271 -11.01 -19.00 -0.92
CA LEU A 271 -10.92 -19.01 -2.39
C LEU A 271 -12.08 -19.79 -3.02
N HIS A 272 -12.41 -20.96 -2.46
CA HIS A 272 -13.57 -21.75 -2.91
C HIS A 272 -14.90 -21.05 -2.65
N HIS A 273 -15.04 -20.38 -1.48
CA HIS A 273 -16.23 -19.62 -1.13
C HIS A 273 -16.49 -18.51 -2.14
N VAL A 274 -15.47 -17.68 -2.44
CA VAL A 274 -15.61 -16.57 -3.39
C VAL A 274 -15.83 -17.09 -4.81
N ALA A 275 -15.12 -18.14 -5.23
CA ALA A 275 -15.33 -18.76 -6.54
C ALA A 275 -16.77 -19.27 -6.74
N SER A 276 -17.39 -19.77 -5.67
CA SER A 276 -18.75 -20.35 -5.71
C SER A 276 -19.86 -19.31 -5.58
N ASN A 277 -19.68 -18.32 -4.70
CA ASN A 277 -20.75 -17.38 -4.34
C ASN A 277 -20.65 -16.03 -5.07
N ASN A 278 -19.47 -15.65 -5.57
CA ASN A 278 -19.22 -14.33 -6.14
C ASN A 278 -18.76 -14.43 -7.60
N THR A 279 -19.62 -14.93 -8.49
CA THR A 279 -19.29 -15.16 -9.92
C THR A 279 -18.92 -13.89 -10.71
N ASN A 280 -19.21 -12.71 -10.16
CA ASN A 280 -18.80 -11.41 -10.71
C ASN A 280 -17.32 -11.08 -10.41
N ALA A 281 -16.73 -11.65 -9.36
CA ALA A 281 -15.29 -11.62 -9.14
C ALA A 281 -14.65 -12.50 -10.21
N LYS A 282 -13.72 -11.92 -10.97
CA LYS A 282 -13.02 -12.58 -12.06
C LYS A 282 -11.60 -12.92 -11.70
N TRP A 283 -10.97 -12.15 -10.81
CA TRP A 283 -9.61 -12.36 -10.33
C TRP A 283 -9.51 -12.31 -8.81
N LEU A 284 -8.90 -13.32 -8.22
CA LEU A 284 -8.47 -13.37 -6.83
C LEU A 284 -6.95 -13.42 -6.82
N ARG A 285 -6.30 -12.40 -6.23
CA ARG A 285 -4.85 -12.27 -6.21
C ARG A 285 -4.33 -12.37 -4.80
N LEU A 286 -3.25 -13.12 -4.62
CA LEU A 286 -2.59 -13.31 -3.33
C LEU A 286 -1.29 -12.49 -3.30
N LEU A 287 -1.23 -11.52 -2.38
CA LEU A 287 0.01 -10.79 -2.09
C LEU A 287 0.55 -11.15 -0.71
N TYR A 288 1.84 -10.95 -0.47
CA TYR A 288 2.44 -11.13 0.87
C TYR A 288 2.27 -12.54 1.45
N CYS A 289 2.47 -13.59 0.65
CA CYS A 289 2.51 -14.96 1.15
C CYS A 289 3.86 -15.28 1.80
N TYR A 290 3.84 -16.09 2.86
CA TYR A 290 5.03 -16.61 3.50
C TYR A 290 5.38 -18.04 3.01
N PRO A 291 6.66 -18.39 2.84
CA PRO A 291 7.06 -19.69 2.27
C PRO A 291 6.53 -20.92 3.02
N SER A 292 6.32 -20.83 4.33
CA SER A 292 6.03 -22.02 5.14
C SER A 292 4.56 -22.41 5.26
N TYR A 293 3.62 -21.63 4.72
CA TYR A 293 2.16 -21.87 4.90
C TYR A 293 1.45 -22.31 3.61
N PHE A 294 2.16 -22.92 2.66
CA PHE A 294 1.56 -23.52 1.47
C PHE A 294 1.13 -24.97 1.74
N THR A 295 -0.14 -25.17 2.10
CA THR A 295 -0.73 -26.52 2.22
C THR A 295 -1.07 -27.10 0.84
N ASN A 296 -1.35 -28.40 0.79
CA ASN A 296 -1.77 -29.07 -0.45
C ASN A 296 -3.07 -28.48 -0.97
N GLU A 297 -4.02 -28.22 -0.08
CA GLU A 297 -5.35 -27.68 -0.39
C GLU A 297 -5.24 -26.25 -0.94
N LEU A 298 -4.33 -25.44 -0.40
CA LEU A 298 -4.08 -24.10 -0.94
C LEU A 298 -3.46 -24.13 -2.33
N ILE A 299 -2.44 -24.99 -2.53
CA ILE A 299 -1.81 -25.14 -3.85
C ILE A 299 -2.81 -25.66 -4.88
N GLU A 300 -3.61 -26.65 -4.51
CA GLU A 300 -4.68 -27.19 -5.35
C GLU A 300 -5.73 -26.13 -5.71
N ALA A 301 -6.20 -25.34 -4.73
CA ALA A 301 -7.13 -24.25 -4.97
C ALA A 301 -6.54 -23.21 -5.93
N ILE A 302 -5.28 -22.81 -5.74
CA ILE A 302 -4.59 -21.88 -6.65
C ILE A 302 -4.44 -22.50 -8.03
N ALA A 303 -4.17 -23.80 -8.17
CA ALA A 303 -4.00 -24.47 -9.45
C ALA A 303 -5.32 -24.65 -10.21
N GLN A 304 -6.40 -25.05 -9.53
CA GLN A 304 -7.64 -25.46 -10.17
C GLN A 304 -8.67 -24.34 -10.35
N LEU A 305 -8.71 -23.36 -9.45
CA LEU A 305 -9.70 -22.29 -9.54
C LEU A 305 -9.28 -21.26 -10.61
N ASP A 306 -10.08 -21.15 -11.68
CA ASP A 306 -9.81 -20.22 -12.79
C ASP A 306 -9.81 -18.76 -12.34
N VAL A 307 -10.67 -18.43 -11.37
CA VAL A 307 -10.79 -17.08 -10.79
C VAL A 307 -9.52 -16.69 -10.01
N VAL A 308 -8.74 -17.65 -9.51
CA VAL A 308 -7.51 -17.34 -8.77
C VAL A 308 -6.40 -17.05 -9.76
N CYS A 309 -5.80 -15.86 -9.69
CA CYS A 309 -4.63 -15.52 -10.49
C CYS A 309 -3.53 -16.54 -10.20
N LYS A 310 -2.93 -17.14 -11.24
CA LYS A 310 -1.75 -18.00 -11.10
C LYS A 310 -0.54 -17.10 -10.84
N TYR A 311 -0.57 -16.42 -9.71
CA TYR A 311 0.33 -15.37 -9.29
C TYR A 311 0.50 -15.48 -7.79
N ILE A 312 1.74 -15.64 -7.35
CA ILE A 312 2.08 -15.69 -5.93
C ILE A 312 3.20 -14.68 -5.68
N ASP A 313 2.91 -13.68 -4.86
CA ASP A 313 3.94 -12.82 -4.26
C ASP A 313 4.40 -13.39 -2.94
N MET A 314 5.63 -13.89 -2.92
CA MET A 314 6.24 -14.56 -1.79
C MET A 314 7.66 -14.02 -1.59
N PRO A 315 7.83 -13.01 -0.72
CA PRO A 315 9.15 -12.51 -0.35
C PRO A 315 10.02 -13.65 0.19
N LEU A 316 11.20 -13.88 -0.40
CA LEU A 316 12.18 -14.88 0.04
C LEU A 316 13.28 -14.28 0.92
N GLN A 317 13.55 -12.98 0.73
CA GLN A 317 14.50 -12.14 1.46
C GLN A 317 15.97 -12.46 1.14
N HIS A 318 16.37 -13.73 1.09
CA HIS A 318 17.71 -14.15 0.64
C HIS A 318 17.68 -15.63 0.17
N ILE A 319 18.83 -16.18 -0.23
CA ILE A 319 18.98 -17.62 -0.52
C ILE A 319 20.15 -18.30 0.21
N SER A 320 21.24 -17.60 0.53
CA SER A 320 22.32 -18.14 1.37
C SER A 320 21.78 -18.62 2.72
N ASP A 321 22.05 -19.88 3.07
CA ASP A 321 21.65 -20.49 4.35
C ASP A 321 22.19 -19.73 5.55
N ARG A 322 23.41 -19.16 5.43
CA ARG A 322 24.02 -18.38 6.50
C ARG A 322 23.21 -17.12 6.79
N ILE A 323 22.85 -16.40 5.73
CA ILE A 323 22.09 -15.15 5.83
C ILE A 323 20.64 -15.43 6.23
N LEU A 324 19.99 -16.44 5.64
CA LEU A 324 18.63 -16.84 6.01
C LEU A 324 18.53 -17.24 7.49
N LYS A 325 19.51 -17.98 8.01
CA LYS A 325 19.58 -18.30 9.45
C LYS A 325 19.69 -17.05 10.32
N ARG A 326 20.52 -16.07 9.93
CA ARG A 326 20.66 -14.79 10.65
C ARG A 326 19.41 -13.90 10.52
N MET A 327 18.72 -13.97 9.40
CA MET A 327 17.42 -13.33 9.18
C MET A 327 16.28 -14.00 9.96
N ASN A 328 16.53 -15.20 10.52
CA ASN A 328 15.55 -16.10 11.12
C ASN A 328 14.43 -16.49 10.13
N ARG A 329 14.85 -17.01 8.97
CA ARG A 329 14.01 -17.39 7.83
C ARG A 329 14.25 -18.87 7.46
N PRO A 330 13.32 -19.51 6.73
CA PRO A 330 13.53 -20.86 6.22
C PRO A 330 14.79 -20.92 5.35
N GLY A 331 15.54 -22.02 5.44
CA GLY A 331 16.79 -22.20 4.68
C GLY A 331 16.57 -22.54 3.21
N ARG A 332 17.67 -22.54 2.45
CA ARG A 332 17.74 -22.72 1.00
C ARG A 332 16.99 -23.94 0.50
N LYS A 333 17.23 -25.10 1.12
CA LYS A 333 16.62 -26.37 0.71
C LYS A 333 15.09 -26.30 0.74
N HIS A 334 14.52 -25.74 1.81
CA HIS A 334 13.07 -25.58 1.93
C HIS A 334 12.51 -24.68 0.83
N THR A 335 13.20 -23.57 0.55
CA THR A 335 12.83 -22.63 -0.52
C THR A 335 12.87 -23.29 -1.90
N GLU A 336 13.96 -24.00 -2.24
CA GLU A 336 14.10 -24.67 -3.55
C GLU A 336 13.05 -25.78 -3.73
N GLU A 337 12.80 -26.58 -2.69
CA GLU A 337 11.75 -27.62 -2.71
C GLU A 337 10.36 -27.00 -2.90
N LEU A 338 10.04 -25.92 -2.19
CA LEU A 338 8.79 -25.20 -2.34
C LEU A 338 8.63 -24.63 -3.75
N LEU A 339 9.64 -23.93 -4.28
CA LEU A 339 9.57 -23.33 -5.62
C LEU A 339 9.40 -24.40 -6.71
N SER A 340 10.13 -25.50 -6.60
CA SER A 340 9.99 -26.65 -7.51
C SER A 340 8.56 -27.18 -7.47
N ARG A 341 8.03 -27.37 -6.26
CA ARG A 341 6.68 -27.89 -6.04
C ARG A 341 5.61 -26.96 -6.61
N LEU A 342 5.67 -25.66 -6.30
CA LEU A 342 4.71 -24.66 -6.79
C LEU A 342 4.67 -24.62 -8.32
N ARG A 343 5.84 -24.64 -8.97
CA ARG A 343 5.92 -24.66 -10.45
C ARG A 343 5.40 -25.96 -11.06
N GLN A 344 5.58 -27.08 -10.38
CA GLN A 344 5.10 -28.38 -10.85
C GLN A 344 3.58 -28.50 -10.72
N GLU A 345 3.01 -28.02 -9.62
CA GLU A 345 1.59 -28.19 -9.30
C GLU A 345 0.69 -27.07 -9.85
N ILE A 346 1.25 -25.88 -10.12
CA ILE A 346 0.49 -24.73 -10.64
C ILE A 346 1.02 -24.35 -12.04
N PRO A 347 0.34 -24.79 -13.13
CA PRO A 347 0.71 -24.40 -14.48
C PRO A 347 0.66 -22.88 -14.69
N ASP A 348 1.58 -22.36 -15.50
CA ASP A 348 1.70 -20.94 -15.84
C ASP A 348 1.87 -19.99 -14.64
N LEU A 349 2.38 -20.49 -13.52
CA LEU A 349 2.57 -19.70 -12.31
C LEU A 349 3.56 -18.56 -12.52
N ALA A 350 3.07 -17.33 -12.29
CA ALA A 350 3.91 -16.16 -12.09
C ALA A 350 4.36 -16.06 -10.63
N LEU A 351 5.68 -15.97 -10.42
CA LEU A 351 6.26 -15.78 -9.10
C LEU A 351 6.81 -14.37 -8.96
N ARG A 352 6.32 -13.68 -7.94
CA ARG A 352 6.90 -12.44 -7.45
C ARG A 352 7.63 -12.70 -6.13
N THR A 353 8.77 -12.06 -5.96
CA THR A 353 9.51 -12.13 -4.70
C THR A 353 10.25 -10.82 -4.41
N THR A 354 10.83 -10.76 -3.22
CA THR A 354 11.60 -9.63 -2.73
C THR A 354 12.84 -10.15 -2.01
N PHE A 355 13.97 -9.49 -2.21
CA PHE A 355 15.26 -9.76 -1.56
C PHE A 355 15.79 -8.52 -0.84
N ILE A 356 16.50 -8.75 0.27
CA ILE A 356 17.25 -7.75 1.00
C ILE A 356 18.73 -8.04 0.78
N VAL A 357 19.48 -7.04 0.32
CA VAL A 357 20.92 -7.14 0.04
C VAL A 357 21.72 -6.25 0.99
N GLY A 358 22.95 -6.65 1.26
CA GLY A 358 23.78 -5.99 2.26
C GLY A 358 23.32 -6.23 3.69
N PHE A 359 22.68 -7.37 3.97
CA PHE A 359 22.30 -7.73 5.34
C PHE A 359 23.57 -7.89 6.22
N PRO A 360 23.53 -7.62 7.53
CA PRO A 360 24.74 -7.67 8.35
C PRO A 360 25.36 -9.07 8.34
N GLY A 361 26.64 -9.14 7.96
CA GLY A 361 27.40 -10.37 7.75
C GLY A 361 27.35 -10.96 6.32
N GLU A 362 26.69 -10.30 5.36
CA GLU A 362 26.61 -10.77 3.96
C GLU A 362 27.94 -10.60 3.22
N THR A 363 28.56 -11.73 2.82
CA THR A 363 29.83 -11.72 2.08
C THR A 363 29.61 -11.75 0.58
N GLU A 364 30.70 -11.60 -0.17
CA GLU A 364 30.72 -11.70 -1.63
C GLU A 364 30.22 -13.07 -2.11
N GLU A 365 30.52 -14.16 -1.39
CA GLU A 365 30.06 -15.51 -1.72
C GLU A 365 28.53 -15.63 -1.58
N ASP A 366 27.94 -15.08 -0.51
CA ASP A 366 26.49 -15.08 -0.33
C ASP A 366 25.77 -14.33 -1.44
N HIS A 367 26.33 -13.19 -1.86
CA HIS A 367 25.81 -12.38 -2.95
C HIS A 367 25.89 -13.12 -4.29
N ARG A 368 27.00 -13.81 -4.55
CA ARG A 368 27.14 -14.64 -5.76
C ARG A 368 26.15 -15.80 -5.78
N GLU A 369 25.91 -16.46 -4.64
CA GLU A 369 24.86 -17.47 -4.53
C GLU A 369 23.48 -16.90 -4.87
N LEU A 370 23.17 -15.68 -4.40
CA LEU A 370 21.94 -14.99 -4.74
C LEU A 370 21.86 -14.66 -6.24
N VAL A 371 22.92 -14.11 -6.83
CA VAL A 371 23.01 -13.83 -8.27
C VAL A 371 22.72 -15.09 -9.10
N ASP A 372 23.36 -16.21 -8.78
CA ASP A 372 23.17 -17.48 -9.50
C ASP A 372 21.76 -18.04 -9.30
N PHE A 373 21.20 -17.89 -8.10
CA PHE A 373 19.83 -18.28 -7.80
C PHE A 373 18.81 -17.50 -8.62
N ILE A 374 18.95 -16.18 -8.75
CA ILE A 374 18.07 -15.34 -9.58
C ILE A 374 18.16 -15.75 -11.05
N LYS A 375 19.38 -15.90 -11.59
CA LYS A 375 19.59 -16.31 -12.99
C LYS A 375 18.97 -17.67 -13.29
N THR A 376 19.06 -18.61 -12.36
CA THR A 376 18.55 -19.97 -12.53
C THR A 376 17.04 -20.02 -12.37
N ASN A 377 16.48 -19.34 -11.36
CA ASN A 377 15.06 -19.42 -11.07
C ASN A 377 14.21 -18.54 -11.98
N ARG A 378 14.74 -17.46 -12.56
CA ARG A 378 14.03 -16.60 -13.51
C ARG A 378 12.63 -16.18 -13.00
N PHE A 379 12.58 -15.45 -11.89
CA PHE A 379 11.31 -14.95 -11.34
C PHE A 379 10.65 -13.97 -12.32
N ASN A 380 9.30 -13.99 -12.39
CA ASN A 380 8.54 -13.03 -13.20
C ASN A 380 8.71 -11.62 -12.65
N HIS A 381 8.76 -11.47 -11.33
CA HIS A 381 8.99 -10.20 -10.67
C HIS A 381 9.91 -10.42 -9.46
N ALA A 382 10.94 -9.59 -9.31
CA ALA A 382 11.77 -9.58 -8.12
C ALA A 382 12.16 -8.16 -7.75
N GLY A 383 11.85 -7.76 -6.51
CA GLY A 383 12.33 -6.51 -5.94
C GLY A 383 13.62 -6.73 -5.13
N PHE A 384 14.56 -5.79 -5.19
CA PHE A 384 15.79 -5.82 -4.43
C PHE A 384 15.91 -4.55 -3.60
N PHE A 385 16.03 -4.70 -2.28
CA PHE A 385 16.11 -3.60 -1.34
C PHE A 385 17.43 -3.66 -0.60
N VAL A 386 18.07 -2.50 -0.43
CA VAL A 386 19.20 -2.38 0.47
C VAL A 386 18.70 -2.60 1.90
N TYR A 387 19.45 -3.38 2.69
CA TYR A 387 19.17 -3.51 4.11
C TYR A 387 19.18 -2.13 4.78
N SER A 388 18.04 -1.81 5.42
CA SER A 388 17.84 -0.60 6.21
C SER A 388 17.87 -0.98 7.68
N GLU A 389 18.73 -0.31 8.44
CA GLU A 389 18.84 -0.50 9.89
C GLU A 389 17.58 0.08 10.54
N GLU A 390 16.82 -0.78 11.22
CA GLU A 390 15.58 -0.40 11.89
C GLU A 390 15.75 -0.49 13.40
N GLU A 391 15.53 0.63 14.09
CA GLU A 391 15.65 0.72 15.54
C GLU A 391 14.80 -0.35 16.23
N GLY A 392 15.40 -1.03 17.22
CA GLY A 392 14.76 -2.07 18.01
C GLY A 392 14.58 -3.41 17.29
N THR A 393 15.16 -3.58 16.09
CA THR A 393 15.25 -4.91 15.45
C THR A 393 16.54 -5.62 15.86
N PRO A 394 16.55 -6.97 16.01
CA PRO A 394 17.78 -7.69 16.34
C PRO A 394 18.93 -7.48 15.34
N ALA A 395 18.63 -7.33 14.05
CA ALA A 395 19.66 -7.13 13.02
C ALA A 395 20.38 -5.78 13.13
N ALA A 396 19.72 -4.75 13.69
CA ALA A 396 20.34 -3.44 13.90
C ALA A 396 21.48 -3.48 14.93
N THR A 397 21.53 -4.50 15.80
CA THR A 397 22.59 -4.65 16.81
C THR A 397 23.73 -5.58 16.36
N TYR A 398 23.74 -6.01 15.09
CA TYR A 398 24.82 -6.84 14.56
C TYR A 398 26.04 -5.97 14.22
N ASP A 399 27.23 -6.39 14.67
CA ASP A 399 28.47 -5.60 14.52
C ASP A 399 29.01 -5.57 13.07
N ASP A 400 28.65 -6.58 12.27
CA ASP A 400 29.14 -6.82 10.91
C ASP A 400 28.27 -6.14 9.83
N GLN A 401 27.95 -4.87 10.04
CA GLN A 401 27.22 -4.05 9.07
C GLN A 401 28.00 -3.92 7.76
N VAL A 402 27.32 -4.17 6.63
CA VAL A 402 27.92 -4.01 5.29
C VAL A 402 27.95 -2.52 4.92
N PRO A 403 29.02 -1.95 4.35
CA PRO A 403 29.03 -0.55 3.89
C PRO A 403 27.94 -0.26 2.84
N LEU A 404 27.30 0.91 2.92
CA LEU A 404 26.18 1.30 2.04
C LEU A 404 26.52 1.17 0.55
N GLU A 405 27.70 1.63 0.14
CA GLU A 405 28.17 1.54 -1.26
C GLU A 405 28.18 0.10 -1.79
N ILE A 406 28.53 -0.87 -0.94
CA ILE A 406 28.50 -2.30 -1.29
C ILE A 406 27.05 -2.79 -1.38
N ARG A 407 26.17 -2.37 -0.46
CA ARG A 407 24.75 -2.76 -0.50
C ARG A 407 24.08 -2.25 -1.79
N GLU A 408 24.36 -1.01 -2.19
CA GLU A 408 23.83 -0.39 -3.40
C GLU A 408 24.38 -1.05 -4.66
N TYR A 409 25.70 -1.32 -4.73
CA TYR A 409 26.30 -2.06 -5.82
C TYR A 409 25.62 -3.42 -6.04
N ARG A 410 25.42 -4.19 -4.96
CA ARG A 410 24.76 -5.50 -5.01
C ARG A 410 23.32 -5.41 -5.48
N ARG A 411 22.57 -4.42 -4.99
CA ARG A 411 21.19 -4.14 -5.44
C ARG A 411 21.18 -3.89 -6.94
N ASP A 412 22.03 -2.99 -7.43
CA ASP A 412 22.01 -2.54 -8.82
C ASP A 412 22.41 -3.66 -9.78
N GLU A 413 23.35 -4.53 -9.39
CA GLU A 413 23.70 -5.74 -10.14
C GLU A 413 22.50 -6.68 -10.29
N LEU A 414 21.80 -6.97 -9.20
CA LEU A 414 20.63 -7.86 -9.21
C LEU A 414 19.44 -7.26 -9.95
N VAL A 415 19.21 -5.95 -9.82
CA VAL A 415 18.19 -5.21 -10.60
C VAL A 415 18.47 -5.35 -12.10
N SER A 416 19.72 -5.14 -12.54
CA SER A 416 20.09 -5.27 -13.95
C SER A 416 19.86 -6.69 -14.48
N ILE A 417 20.19 -7.72 -13.69
CA ILE A 417 19.93 -9.12 -14.05
C ILE A 417 18.43 -9.39 -14.16
N GLN A 418 17.65 -8.94 -13.19
CA GLN A 418 16.20 -9.16 -13.16
C GLN A 418 15.49 -8.43 -14.30
N GLN A 419 15.89 -7.20 -14.62
CA GLN A 419 15.34 -6.46 -15.76
C GLN A 419 15.47 -7.26 -17.06
N ARG A 420 16.66 -7.82 -17.33
CA ARG A 420 16.88 -8.67 -18.51
C ARG A 420 15.98 -9.92 -18.50
N ILE A 421 15.82 -10.57 -17.35
CA ILE A 421 14.92 -11.73 -17.20
C ILE A 421 13.46 -11.33 -17.50
N GLN A 422 13.01 -10.18 -17.01
CA GLN A 422 11.65 -9.69 -17.25
C GLN A 422 11.42 -9.32 -18.71
N GLU A 423 12.39 -8.70 -19.37
CA GLU A 423 12.33 -8.39 -20.81
C GLU A 423 12.24 -9.67 -21.67
N GLU A 424 13.00 -10.70 -21.31
CA GLU A 424 12.93 -12.02 -21.96
C GLU A 424 11.54 -12.66 -21.77
N ILE A 425 11.03 -12.69 -20.54
CA ILE A 425 9.70 -13.24 -20.22
C ILE A 425 8.58 -12.45 -20.93
N ALA A 426 8.68 -11.13 -20.98
CA ALA A 426 7.72 -10.28 -21.69
C ALA A 426 7.76 -10.56 -23.19
N SER A 427 8.95 -10.72 -23.77
CA SER A 427 9.13 -11.04 -25.18
C SER A 427 8.52 -12.39 -25.56
N GLU A 428 8.57 -13.39 -24.68
CA GLU A 428 7.90 -14.68 -24.85
C GLU A 428 6.37 -14.56 -24.98
N ARG A 429 5.77 -13.46 -24.49
CA ARG A 429 4.32 -13.20 -24.59
C ARG A 429 3.91 -12.65 -25.96
N VAL A 430 4.83 -12.18 -26.78
CA VAL A 430 4.51 -11.65 -28.12
C VAL A 430 3.85 -12.73 -28.98
N GLY A 431 2.73 -12.38 -29.60
CA GLY A 431 1.88 -13.30 -30.38
C GLY A 431 0.84 -14.07 -29.56
N GLN A 432 0.94 -14.09 -28.23
CA GLN A 432 -0.05 -14.73 -27.36
C GLN A 432 -1.30 -13.85 -27.18
N VAL A 433 -2.40 -14.46 -26.79
CA VAL A 433 -3.65 -13.78 -26.42
C VAL A 433 -3.83 -13.89 -24.90
N LEU A 434 -3.86 -12.73 -24.22
CA LEU A 434 -3.99 -12.64 -22.77
C LEU A 434 -5.34 -12.01 -22.39
N HIS A 435 -5.89 -12.41 -21.25
CA HIS A 435 -6.98 -11.67 -20.62
C HIS A 435 -6.42 -10.48 -19.87
N VAL A 436 -6.93 -9.28 -20.18
CA VAL A 436 -6.47 -8.01 -19.65
C VAL A 436 -7.63 -7.29 -18.98
N LEU A 437 -7.42 -6.82 -17.75
CA LEU A 437 -8.33 -5.93 -17.03
C LEU A 437 -7.87 -4.49 -17.25
N VAL A 438 -8.75 -3.67 -17.81
CA VAL A 438 -8.44 -2.26 -18.10
C VAL A 438 -8.53 -1.45 -16.81
N ASP A 439 -7.45 -0.77 -16.43
CA ASP A 439 -7.41 0.02 -15.20
C ASP A 439 -7.71 1.50 -15.43
N ARG A 440 -7.22 2.05 -16.54
CA ARG A 440 -7.38 3.48 -16.85
C ARG A 440 -7.25 3.77 -18.35
N ILE A 441 -7.63 4.98 -18.72
CA ILE A 441 -7.35 5.57 -20.03
C ILE A 441 -6.32 6.68 -19.82
N GLU A 442 -5.26 6.66 -20.63
CA GLU A 442 -4.16 7.61 -20.56
C GLU A 442 -3.73 7.98 -21.98
N ASN A 443 -3.56 9.28 -22.28
CA ASN A 443 -3.12 9.77 -23.60
C ASN A 443 -3.87 9.14 -24.81
N GLY A 444 -5.17 8.93 -24.66
CA GLY A 444 -6.04 8.41 -25.71
C GLY A 444 -5.98 6.90 -25.95
N HIS A 445 -5.24 6.14 -25.13
CA HIS A 445 -5.18 4.68 -25.16
C HIS A 445 -5.50 4.08 -23.79
N SER A 446 -5.85 2.80 -23.73
CA SER A 446 -6.14 2.12 -22.47
C SER A 446 -4.90 1.46 -21.90
N ILE A 447 -4.78 1.49 -20.58
CA ILE A 447 -3.75 0.77 -19.82
C ILE A 447 -4.46 -0.22 -18.91
N GLY A 448 -4.07 -1.48 -19.02
CA GLY A 448 -4.57 -2.56 -18.19
C GLY A 448 -3.45 -3.44 -17.67
N ARG A 449 -3.83 -4.57 -17.07
CA ARG A 449 -2.92 -5.60 -16.56
C ARG A 449 -3.46 -6.97 -16.89
N CYS A 450 -2.58 -7.97 -16.99
CA CYS A 450 -3.01 -9.35 -17.08
C CYS A 450 -3.00 -10.03 -15.70
N ARG A 451 -3.45 -11.28 -15.63
CA ARG A 451 -3.49 -12.04 -14.37
C ARG A 451 -2.12 -12.22 -13.71
N PHE A 452 -1.03 -12.02 -14.45
CA PHE A 452 0.34 -12.15 -13.99
C PHE A 452 0.91 -10.86 -13.39
N ASP A 453 0.18 -9.73 -13.45
CA ASP A 453 0.67 -8.44 -12.97
C ASP A 453 -0.24 -7.89 -11.86
N ALA A 454 0.33 -7.63 -10.69
CA ALA A 454 -0.36 -7.00 -9.58
C ALA A 454 -0.58 -5.48 -9.81
N PRO A 455 -1.63 -4.89 -9.22
CA PRO A 455 -1.87 -3.45 -9.34
C PRO A 455 -0.70 -2.63 -8.78
N GLU A 456 -0.37 -1.54 -9.47
CA GLU A 456 0.62 -0.52 -9.08
C GLU A 456 2.09 -0.96 -9.00
N ILE A 457 2.39 -2.26 -8.83
CA ILE A 457 3.74 -2.75 -8.51
C ILE A 457 4.43 -3.56 -9.63
N ASP A 458 3.66 -4.06 -10.60
CA ASP A 458 4.17 -4.86 -11.73
C ASP A 458 3.94 -4.14 -13.08
N GLY A 459 4.21 -4.84 -14.19
CA GLY A 459 4.09 -4.30 -15.54
C GLY A 459 2.64 -4.04 -15.97
N CYS A 460 2.49 -3.38 -17.11
CA CYS A 460 1.18 -3.08 -17.68
C CYS A 460 1.05 -3.51 -19.15
N VAL A 461 -0.19 -3.51 -19.62
CA VAL A 461 -0.56 -3.77 -21.01
C VAL A 461 -1.16 -2.51 -21.61
N HIS A 462 -0.47 -1.93 -22.58
CA HIS A 462 -0.96 -0.83 -23.40
C HIS A 462 -1.85 -1.39 -24.52
N ILE A 463 -3.10 -0.95 -24.54
CA ILE A 463 -4.11 -1.33 -25.52
C ILE A 463 -4.34 -0.13 -26.44
N LEU A 464 -4.10 -0.29 -27.74
CA LEU A 464 -4.17 0.79 -28.75
C LEU A 464 -5.62 1.22 -29.10
N GLN A 465 -6.54 1.14 -28.14
CA GLN A 465 -7.94 1.54 -28.24
C GLN A 465 -8.41 2.08 -26.88
N GLN A 466 -9.47 2.90 -26.89
CA GLN A 466 -10.13 3.34 -25.66
C GLN A 466 -11.19 2.34 -25.25
N ILE A 467 -10.94 1.66 -24.15
CA ILE A 467 -11.83 0.69 -23.52
C ILE A 467 -12.15 1.20 -22.12
N GLU A 468 -13.41 1.01 -21.71
CA GLU A 468 -13.89 1.44 -20.39
C GLU A 468 -13.13 0.72 -19.25
N PRO A 469 -12.61 1.45 -18.25
CA PRO A 469 -12.00 0.83 -17.07
C PRO A 469 -12.93 -0.16 -16.37
N GLY A 470 -12.36 -1.26 -15.88
CA GLY A 470 -13.09 -2.39 -15.31
C GLY A 470 -13.53 -3.46 -16.32
N THR A 471 -13.34 -3.20 -17.61
CA THR A 471 -13.56 -4.21 -18.66
C THR A 471 -12.45 -5.26 -18.64
N ILE A 472 -12.83 -6.53 -18.73
CA ILE A 472 -11.90 -7.64 -19.00
C ILE A 472 -12.11 -8.08 -20.44
N LEU A 473 -11.04 -8.09 -21.23
CA LEU A 473 -11.06 -8.47 -22.63
C LEU A 473 -9.83 -9.29 -23.02
N LYS A 474 -9.92 -9.99 -24.15
CA LYS A 474 -8.78 -10.67 -24.76
C LYS A 474 -7.97 -9.67 -25.58
N VAL A 475 -6.66 -9.66 -25.36
CA VAL A 475 -5.72 -8.79 -26.05
C VAL A 475 -4.63 -9.66 -26.67
N ARG A 476 -4.41 -9.52 -27.98
CA ARG A 476 -3.25 -10.12 -28.64
C ARG A 476 -2.04 -9.22 -28.42
N ILE A 477 -0.98 -9.77 -27.85
CA ILE A 477 0.26 -9.03 -27.63
C ILE A 477 1.03 -8.95 -28.95
N LEU A 478 1.33 -7.72 -29.37
CA LEU A 478 2.01 -7.40 -30.62
C LEU A 478 3.49 -7.10 -30.43
N GLY A 479 3.87 -6.65 -29.23
CA GLY A 479 5.24 -6.28 -28.90
C GLY A 479 5.40 -5.89 -27.44
N THR A 480 6.59 -5.45 -27.10
CA THR A 480 6.97 -5.04 -25.74
C THR A 480 7.80 -3.76 -25.77
N SER A 481 7.79 -3.03 -24.67
CA SER A 481 8.78 -1.98 -24.37
C SER A 481 9.33 -2.26 -22.98
N SER A 482 10.60 -2.65 -22.89
CA SER A 482 11.14 -3.28 -21.68
C SER A 482 10.27 -4.48 -21.28
N PHE A 483 9.64 -4.43 -20.10
CA PHE A 483 8.74 -5.49 -19.61
C PHE A 483 7.25 -5.15 -19.74
N ASP A 484 6.90 -3.96 -20.23
CA ASP A 484 5.51 -3.61 -20.55
C ASP A 484 5.09 -4.20 -21.89
N LEU A 485 3.83 -4.62 -21.98
CA LEU A 485 3.26 -5.26 -23.16
C LEU A 485 2.42 -4.28 -23.97
N TYR A 486 2.41 -4.45 -25.29
CA TYR A 486 1.58 -3.68 -26.22
C TYR A 486 0.72 -4.64 -27.02
N GLY A 487 -0.57 -4.34 -27.14
CA GLY A 487 -1.49 -5.22 -27.83
C GLY A 487 -2.75 -4.57 -28.33
N GLU A 488 -3.55 -5.37 -29.04
CA GLU A 488 -4.84 -4.99 -29.57
C GLU A 488 -5.94 -5.96 -29.11
N PRO A 489 -7.18 -5.46 -28.89
CA PRO A 489 -8.31 -6.32 -28.61
C PRO A 489 -8.56 -7.35 -29.71
N VAL A 490 -8.98 -8.56 -29.32
CA VAL A 490 -9.43 -9.61 -30.23
C VAL A 490 -10.79 -10.17 -29.78
N GLU A 491 -11.54 -10.72 -30.74
CA GLU A 491 -12.86 -11.32 -30.51
C GLU A 491 -12.86 -12.51 -29.52
#